data_AF-A0A085MPJ6-F1
#
_entry.id   AF-A0A085MPJ6-F1
#
_cell.length_a   1.000
_cell.length_b   1.000
_cell.length_c   1.000
_cell.angle_alpha   90.00
_cell.angle_beta   90.00
_cell.angle_gamma   90.00
#
_symmetry.space_group_name_H-M   'P 1'
#
loop_
_entity.id
_entity.type
_entity.pdbx_description
1 polymer ?
#
loop_
_entity_poly.entity_id
_entity_poly.type
_entity_poly.pdbx_seq_one_letter_code
_entity_poly.pdbx_strand_id
1 'polypeptide(L)'
;MYNIVGDGTPAALLPILTGKTEEELPETRRSQRKASFVDVYPFIWKELKRFGYATLYAEDMPSIGTYTYRLKGFKEQPTDHYLRTFYKK
;
A
#
# COMPACT_ATOMS: atom_id res chain seq x y z
N MET A 1 15.01 -19.21 1.50
CA MET A 1 14.53 -19.09 0.11
C MET A 1 13.79 -17.76 0.03
N TYR A 2 14.42 -16.72 -0.55
CA TYR A 2 13.76 -15.43 -0.78
C TYR A 2 13.30 -15.42 -2.24
N ASN A 3 12.00 -15.58 -2.45
CA ASN A 3 11.42 -15.43 -3.78
C ASN A 3 11.32 -13.93 -4.08
N ILE A 4 12.03 -13.46 -5.09
CA ILE A 4 11.88 -12.10 -5.61
C ILE A 4 10.61 -12.11 -6.47
N VAL A 5 9.56 -11.46 -5.98
CA VAL A 5 8.24 -11.45 -6.67
C VAL A 5 8.12 -10.29 -7.67
N GLY A 6 9.08 -9.36 -7.68
CA GLY A 6 9.22 -8.35 -8.72
C GLY A 6 10.34 -7.34 -8.45
N ASP A 7 10.52 -6.39 -9.36
CA ASP A 7 11.58 -5.38 -9.31
C ASP A 7 11.14 -4.13 -8.53
N GLY A 8 11.40 -4.15 -7.22
CA GLY A 8 11.20 -3.03 -6.30
C GLY A 8 10.29 -3.34 -5.12
N THR A 9 10.29 -2.42 -4.14
CA THR A 9 9.56 -2.57 -2.87
C THR A 9 8.05 -2.81 -3.02
N PRO A 10 7.31 -2.11 -3.90
CA PRO A 10 5.89 -2.38 -4.09
C PRO A 10 5.61 -3.80 -4.59
N ALA A 11 6.39 -4.29 -5.57
CA ALA A 11 6.19 -5.60 -6.17
C ALA A 11 6.51 -6.74 -5.20
N ALA A 12 7.42 -6.50 -4.24
CA ALA A 12 7.70 -7.45 -3.16
C ALA A 12 6.60 -7.43 -2.07
N LEU A 13 6.10 -6.24 -1.71
CA LEU A 13 5.18 -6.08 -0.59
C LEU A 13 3.70 -6.32 -0.96
N LEU A 14 3.29 -6.05 -2.20
CA LEU A 14 1.90 -6.25 -2.63
C LEU A 14 1.44 -7.71 -2.49
N PRO A 15 2.19 -8.74 -2.94
CA PRO A 15 1.81 -10.14 -2.74
C PRO A 15 1.67 -10.52 -1.27
N ILE A 16 2.57 -10.03 -0.42
CA ILE A 16 2.54 -10.30 1.03
C ILE A 16 1.30 -9.68 1.66
N LEU A 17 0.98 -8.44 1.29
CA LEU A 17 -0.05 -7.66 1.97
C LEU A 17 -1.43 -7.76 1.33
N THR A 18 -1.54 -8.31 0.12
CA THR A 18 -2.83 -8.44 -0.61
C THR A 18 -3.13 -9.86 -1.07
N GLY A 19 -2.15 -10.76 -1.04
CA GLY A 19 -2.26 -12.09 -1.66
C GLY A 19 -2.30 -12.05 -3.19
N LYS A 20 -1.98 -10.92 -3.81
CA LYS A 20 -2.06 -10.68 -5.26
C LYS A 20 -0.76 -10.15 -5.84
N THR A 21 -0.46 -10.57 -7.07
CA THR A 21 0.62 -9.98 -7.87
C THR A 21 0.23 -8.57 -8.35
N GLU A 22 1.19 -7.76 -8.79
CA GLU A 22 0.89 -6.42 -9.30
C GLU A 22 -0.05 -6.44 -10.52
N GLU A 23 0.06 -7.46 -11.36
CA GLU A 23 -0.72 -7.59 -12.60
C GLU A 23 -2.20 -7.92 -12.33
N GLU A 24 -2.49 -8.60 -11.23
CA GLU A 24 -3.87 -8.91 -10.79
C GLU A 24 -4.58 -7.71 -10.15
N LEU A 25 -3.83 -6.67 -9.77
CA LEU A 25 -4.34 -5.53 -9.04
C LEU A 25 -4.74 -4.39 -9.99
N PRO A 26 -5.75 -3.58 -9.64
CA PRO A 26 -6.10 -2.40 -10.43
C PRO A 26 -4.94 -1.44 -10.65
N GLU A 27 -4.97 -0.71 -11.76
CA GLU A 27 -3.99 0.33 -12.08
C GLU A 27 -4.03 1.48 -11.05
N THR A 28 -2.90 1.71 -10.38
CA THR A 28 -2.74 2.80 -9.39
C THR A 28 -1.47 3.64 -9.58
N ARG A 29 -0.69 3.44 -10.66
CA ARG A 29 0.52 4.22 -10.93
C ARG A 29 0.18 5.68 -11.22
N ARG A 30 0.91 6.61 -10.60
CA ARG A 30 0.69 8.06 -10.75
C ARG A 30 0.83 8.58 -12.18
N SER A 31 1.66 7.93 -12.99
CA SER A 31 1.87 8.28 -14.40
C SER A 31 0.65 7.96 -15.28
N GLN A 32 -0.32 7.18 -14.79
CA GLN A 32 -1.46 6.73 -15.56
C GLN A 32 -2.68 7.63 -15.33
N ARG A 33 -3.21 8.21 -16.42
CA ARG A 33 -4.25 9.26 -16.38
C ARG A 33 -5.51 8.86 -15.61
N LYS A 34 -5.90 7.58 -15.66
CA LYS A 34 -7.12 7.05 -15.02
C LYS A 34 -6.82 6.12 -13.84
N ALA A 35 -5.63 6.23 -13.24
CA ALA A 35 -5.26 5.42 -12.08
C ALA A 35 -6.18 5.66 -10.88
N SER A 36 -6.50 4.57 -10.17
CA SER A 36 -7.17 4.59 -8.87
C SER A 36 -6.18 4.90 -7.75
N PHE A 37 -6.69 5.20 -6.55
CA PHE A 37 -5.87 5.18 -5.33
C PHE A 37 -5.66 3.73 -4.87
N VAL A 38 -4.61 3.46 -4.10
CA VAL A 38 -4.31 2.08 -3.65
C VAL A 38 -5.33 1.52 -2.66
N ASP A 39 -6.26 2.37 -2.19
CA ASP A 39 -7.44 1.99 -1.41
C ASP A 39 -8.26 0.87 -2.06
N VAL A 40 -8.18 0.69 -3.38
CA VAL A 40 -8.88 -0.39 -4.10
C VAL A 40 -8.27 -1.78 -3.87
N TYR A 41 -7.06 -1.88 -3.31
CA TYR A 41 -6.38 -3.15 -3.09
C TYR A 41 -6.94 -3.93 -1.89
N PRO A 42 -6.96 -5.26 -1.94
CA PRO A 42 -7.48 -6.11 -0.87
C PRO A 42 -6.44 -6.31 0.24
N PHE A 43 -5.93 -5.22 0.80
CA PHE A 43 -4.90 -5.31 1.84
C PHE A 43 -5.39 -6.08 3.08
N ILE A 44 -4.54 -6.94 3.63
CA ILE A 44 -4.83 -7.82 4.77
C ILE A 44 -5.28 -7.06 6.02
N TRP A 45 -4.78 -5.84 6.22
CA TRP A 45 -5.20 -5.01 7.35
C TRP A 45 -6.67 -4.64 7.32
N LYS A 46 -7.35 -4.64 6.16
CA LYS A 46 -8.81 -4.46 6.09
C LYS A 46 -9.55 -5.60 6.79
N GLU A 47 -9.05 -6.82 6.64
CA GLU A 47 -9.60 -8.00 7.29
C GLU A 47 -9.23 -8.04 8.78
N LEU A 48 -7.98 -7.73 9.13
CA LEU A 48 -7.57 -7.58 10.53
C LEU A 48 -8.43 -6.54 11.26
N LYS A 49 -8.67 -5.38 10.62
CA LYS A 49 -9.56 -4.36 11.17
C LYS A 49 -10.99 -4.86 11.36
N ARG A 50 -11.54 -5.60 10.39
CA ARG A 50 -12.88 -6.20 10.47
C ARG A 50 -13.01 -7.19 11.63
N PHE A 51 -11.92 -7.92 11.94
CA PHE A 51 -11.87 -8.83 13.10
C PHE A 51 -11.56 -8.12 14.42
N GLY A 52 -11.46 -6.79 14.44
CA GLY A 52 -11.27 -6.01 15.67
C GLY A 52 -9.83 -5.83 16.12
N TYR A 53 -8.85 -6.20 15.29
CA TYR A 53 -7.44 -5.95 15.59
C TYR A 53 -7.09 -4.47 15.39
N ALA A 54 -6.21 -3.95 16.24
CA ALA A 54 -5.55 -2.66 16.01
C ALA A 54 -4.56 -2.78 14.85
N THR A 55 -4.57 -1.80 13.94
CA THR A 55 -3.74 -1.81 12.74
C THR A 55 -2.84 -0.58 12.66
N LEU A 56 -1.58 -0.78 12.26
CA LEU A 56 -0.58 0.26 12.06
C LEU A 56 0.11 0.06 10.73
N TYR A 57 0.17 1.11 9.91
CA TYR A 57 1.04 1.18 8.75
C TYR A 57 1.98 2.38 8.91
N ALA A 58 3.28 2.09 8.96
CA ALA A 58 4.31 3.08 9.19
C ALA A 58 5.50 2.82 8.26
N GLU A 59 6.05 3.89 7.72
CA GLU A 59 7.28 3.90 6.93
C GLU A 59 8.15 5.03 7.47
N ASP A 60 9.46 4.91 7.28
CA ASP A 60 10.48 5.85 7.77
C ASP A 60 10.56 7.14 6.93
N MET A 61 10.29 7.06 5.62
CA MET A 61 10.39 8.19 4.69
C MET A 61 9.04 8.54 4.02
N PRO A 62 8.32 9.59 4.47
CA PRO A 62 6.99 9.93 3.96
C PRO A 62 6.97 10.44 2.51
N SER A 63 8.12 10.93 2.00
CA SER A 63 8.29 11.47 0.65
C SER A 63 8.46 10.40 -0.43
N ILE A 64 8.98 9.23 -0.06
CA ILE A 64 9.27 8.12 -0.97
C ILE A 64 8.63 6.79 -0.53
N GLY A 65 7.56 6.84 0.26
CA GLY A 65 6.89 5.65 0.77
C GLY A 65 6.40 4.70 -0.32
N THR A 66 6.41 3.40 -0.03
CA THR A 66 6.15 2.28 -0.93
C THR A 66 4.94 2.53 -1.85
N TYR A 67 3.80 2.91 -1.27
CA TYR A 67 2.55 3.10 -2.02
C TYR A 67 2.29 4.54 -2.42
N THR A 68 3.20 5.48 -2.15
CA THR A 68 2.97 6.91 -2.40
C THR A 68 3.99 7.58 -3.30
N TYR A 69 5.13 6.92 -3.58
CA TYR A 69 6.14 7.42 -4.51
C TYR A 69 5.71 7.24 -5.97
N ARG A 70 5.65 5.99 -6.45
CA ARG A 70 5.25 5.64 -7.84
C ARG A 70 3.74 5.42 -7.99
N LEU A 71 3.06 5.04 -6.92
CA LEU A 71 1.61 4.82 -6.90
C LEU A 71 0.87 6.04 -6.36
N LYS A 72 -0.43 6.15 -6.69
CA LYS A 72 -1.26 7.34 -6.42
C LYS A 72 -1.30 7.68 -4.93
N GLY A 73 -1.06 6.70 -4.08
CA GLY A 73 -1.16 6.81 -2.64
C GLY A 73 -2.52 6.33 -2.14
N PHE A 74 -2.66 6.42 -0.83
CA PHE A 74 -3.93 6.26 -0.16
C PHE A 74 -4.71 7.57 -0.22
N LYS A 75 -6.00 7.48 -0.53
CA LYS A 75 -6.94 8.60 -0.44
C LYS A 75 -7.45 8.74 0.99
N GLU A 76 -7.86 7.62 1.59
CA GLU A 76 -8.32 7.53 2.96
C GLU A 76 -7.23 6.95 3.87
N GLN A 77 -7.35 7.12 5.18
CA GLN A 77 -6.40 6.54 6.12
C GLN A 77 -6.49 5.00 6.07
N PRO A 78 -5.40 4.24 5.77
CA PRO A 78 -5.50 2.81 5.50
C PRO A 78 -5.61 1.92 6.73
N THR A 79 -5.19 2.41 7.90
CA THR A 79 -5.08 1.66 9.16
C THR A 79 -5.42 2.58 10.33
N ASP A 80 -5.64 2.05 11.53
CA ASP A 80 -5.98 2.85 12.72
C ASP A 80 -4.92 3.90 13.04
N HIS A 81 -3.67 3.52 12.84
CA HIS A 81 -2.52 4.39 13.01
C HIS A 81 -1.75 4.49 11.69
N TYR A 82 -1.75 5.68 11.08
CA TYR A 82 -1.01 5.91 9.85
C TYR A 82 0.05 6.99 10.05
N LEU A 83 1.31 6.57 10.16
CA LEU A 83 2.38 7.44 10.64
C LEU A 83 2.72 8.57 9.64
N ARG A 84 2.46 8.34 8.35
CA ARG A 84 2.78 9.31 7.29
C ARG A 84 2.08 10.66 7.47
N THR A 85 0.86 10.68 7.99
CA THR A 85 0.10 11.91 8.21
C THR A 85 0.74 12.79 9.27
N PHE A 86 1.46 12.21 10.24
CA PHE A 86 2.19 12.96 11.27
C PHE A 86 3.46 13.61 10.73
N TYR A 87 4.12 13.00 9.74
CA TYR A 87 5.35 13.54 9.16
C TYR A 87 5.10 14.55 8.03
N LYS A 88 3.90 14.57 7.44
CA LYS A 88 3.54 15.54 6.41
C LYS A 88 2.97 16.81 7.06
N LYS A 89 3.80 17.85 7.11
CA LYS A 89 3.37 19.23 7.37
C LYS A 89 2.67 19.81 6.15
#